data_AF-A0A3N4JAF7-F1
#
_entry.id   AF-A0A3N4JAF7-F1
#
_cell.length_a   1.000
_cell.length_b   1.000
_cell.length_c   1.000
_cell.angle_alpha   90.00
_cell.angle_beta   90.00
_cell.angle_gamma   90.00
#
_symmetry.space_group_name_H-M   'P 1'
#
loop_
_entity.id
_entity.type
_entity.pdbx_description
1 polymer ?
#
loop_
_entity_poly.entity_id
_entity_poly.type
_entity_poly.pdbx_seq_one_letter_code
_entity_poly.pdbx_strand_id
1 'polypeptide(L)'
;WSCLDALHIANVGEPSGPAIVWIGVEFGALSFEEGSKVAINCHKLIDSHGIRDYYVEIRESRVMRQAGNRFFDPVPFSDPTFTAQDPYTATLGIPISIKDRPWAEGTGGFYLSAGGNDKNIYLVTARHVVLPVDNDGNKEYYHQNESKPREEVLVLGTSAFNNKLAAIDYEIRGQECAITDAKEGIESVQGMDDPKSVREYEEAEKDLEAAEKGLEALKALRHEIATHWMAKEKRVFGELTWAPPITLSTEPGQYTLDLAIIKINAGKLDANNYRGNTINIGKKYTRQEFMDKVYLHLTSPTSFKFPRSRLVKLEDQVPESTLVKLPMLDANGDPCLVVFKNGAMTGTTIGRANNVSSYTRNYFAGQYHESREWPVIPTDKYLGAFSTKGDSGSCVADAYGRVGGILTSGSGATDSSDVTYVTPISFIMKVLHDTRLFKHAHLNPALA
;
A
#
# COMPACT_ATOMS: atom_id res chain seq x y z
N TRP A 1 3.58 -9.18 -33.39
CA TRP A 1 4.91 -9.41 -32.79
C TRP A 1 5.00 -8.58 -31.51
N SER A 2 5.67 -9.08 -30.48
CA SER A 2 5.83 -8.46 -29.16
C SER A 2 7.15 -7.68 -29.04
N CYS A 3 8.22 -8.14 -29.70
CA CYS A 3 9.49 -7.41 -29.89
C CYS A 3 10.13 -7.76 -31.24
N LEU A 4 11.05 -6.91 -31.69
CA LEU A 4 11.88 -7.10 -32.87
C LEU A 4 13.30 -6.70 -32.49
N ASP A 5 14.20 -7.68 -32.43
CA ASP A 5 15.57 -7.48 -31.98
C ASP A 5 16.54 -7.83 -33.13
N ALA A 6 17.48 -6.94 -33.46
CA ALA A 6 18.56 -7.21 -34.40
C ALA A 6 19.86 -7.36 -33.62
N LEU A 7 20.41 -8.58 -33.56
CA LEU A 7 21.49 -8.90 -32.62
C LEU A 7 22.43 -10.00 -33.13
N HIS A 8 23.62 -10.06 -32.54
CA HIS A 8 24.56 -11.18 -32.69
C HIS A 8 24.55 -12.01 -31.41
N ILE A 9 24.33 -13.32 -31.53
CA ILE A 9 24.45 -14.27 -30.41
C ILE A 9 25.81 -14.95 -30.54
N ALA A 10 26.74 -14.62 -29.65
CA ALA A 10 28.05 -15.26 -29.59
C ALA A 10 28.08 -16.28 -28.45
N ASN A 11 28.50 -17.52 -28.75
CA ASN A 11 28.85 -18.48 -27.71
C ASN A 11 30.30 -18.27 -27.27
N VAL A 12 30.60 -18.54 -26.01
CA VAL A 12 31.95 -18.40 -25.47
C VAL A 12 32.91 -19.35 -26.21
N GLY A 13 33.92 -18.77 -26.85
CA GLY A 13 34.92 -19.52 -27.62
C GLY A 13 34.60 -19.73 -29.10
N GLU A 14 33.45 -19.26 -29.60
CA GLU A 14 33.06 -19.36 -31.01
C GLU A 14 33.09 -17.98 -31.69
N PRO A 15 33.49 -17.90 -32.98
CA PRO A 15 33.34 -16.67 -33.74
C PRO A 15 31.85 -16.30 -33.85
N SER A 16 31.54 -15.01 -33.74
CA SER A 16 30.17 -14.53 -33.81
C SER A 16 29.57 -14.85 -35.18
N GLY A 17 28.45 -15.58 -35.20
CA GLY A 17 27.73 -15.92 -36.42
C GLY A 17 27.05 -14.71 -37.09
N PRO A 18 26.35 -14.93 -38.22
CA PRO A 18 25.55 -13.89 -38.89
C PRO A 18 24.55 -13.23 -37.93
N ALA A 19 24.16 -12.00 -38.22
CA ALA A 19 23.18 -11.29 -37.40
C ALA A 19 21.84 -12.04 -37.39
N ILE A 20 21.05 -11.91 -36.33
CA ILE A 20 19.73 -12.54 -36.24
C ILE A 20 18.71 -11.43 -36.04
N VAL A 21 17.70 -11.41 -36.91
CA VAL A 21 16.44 -10.68 -36.69
C VAL A 21 15.53 -11.61 -35.90
N TRP A 22 15.46 -11.37 -34.60
CA TRP A 22 14.67 -12.16 -33.67
C TRP A 22 13.29 -11.52 -33.47
N ILE A 23 12.24 -12.22 -33.90
CA ILE A 23 10.85 -11.75 -33.80
C ILE A 23 10.17 -12.43 -32.62
N GLY A 24 9.83 -11.66 -31.60
CA GLY A 24 9.04 -12.13 -30.47
C GLY A 24 7.55 -12.24 -30.82
N VAL A 25 6.91 -13.33 -30.41
CA VAL A 25 5.45 -13.51 -30.45
C VAL A 25 4.93 -14.01 -29.11
N GLU A 26 3.65 -13.74 -28.79
CA GLU A 26 3.04 -14.25 -27.56
C GLU A 26 3.02 -15.79 -27.53
N PHE A 27 3.05 -16.39 -26.34
CA PHE A 27 2.99 -17.84 -26.17
C PHE A 27 1.71 -18.42 -26.77
N GLY A 28 1.83 -19.46 -27.59
CA GLY A 28 0.73 -20.09 -28.30
C GLY A 28 0.13 -19.27 -29.45
N ALA A 29 0.71 -18.12 -29.80
CA ALA A 29 0.18 -17.27 -30.87
C ALA A 29 0.41 -17.82 -32.28
N LEU A 30 1.41 -18.70 -32.44
CA LEU A 30 1.74 -19.35 -33.70
C LEU A 30 2.10 -20.81 -33.46
N SER A 31 1.63 -21.71 -34.33
CA SER A 31 2.19 -23.05 -34.42
C SER A 31 3.61 -23.02 -35.01
N PHE A 32 4.39 -24.09 -34.80
CA PHE A 32 5.73 -24.20 -35.40
C PHE A 32 5.70 -24.10 -36.93
N GLU A 33 4.70 -24.69 -37.58
CA GLU A 33 4.57 -24.68 -39.04
C GLU A 33 4.27 -23.27 -39.58
N GLU A 34 3.35 -22.55 -38.93
CA GLU A 34 3.03 -21.16 -39.28
C GLU A 34 4.21 -20.23 -38.99
N GLY A 35 4.86 -20.38 -37.83
CA GLY A 35 6.05 -19.62 -37.46
C GLY A 35 7.19 -19.81 -38.47
N SER A 36 7.44 -21.05 -38.88
CA SER A 36 8.47 -21.35 -39.89
C SER A 36 8.17 -20.68 -41.24
N LYS A 37 6.91 -20.72 -41.70
CA LYS A 37 6.49 -20.05 -42.94
C LYS A 37 6.68 -18.53 -42.84
N VAL A 38 6.32 -17.93 -41.71
CA VAL A 38 6.49 -16.49 -41.49
C VAL A 38 7.97 -16.11 -41.47
N ALA A 39 8.83 -16.86 -40.75
CA ALA A 39 10.27 -16.62 -40.70
C ALA A 39 10.91 -16.65 -42.11
N ILE A 40 10.57 -17.65 -42.93
CA ILE A 40 11.05 -17.77 -44.32
C ILE A 40 10.59 -16.59 -45.17
N ASN A 41 9.34 -16.15 -45.04
CA ASN A 41 8.82 -15.02 -45.79
C ASN A 41 9.47 -13.70 -45.39
N CYS A 42 9.71 -13.49 -44.08
CA CYS A 42 10.46 -12.35 -43.57
C CYS A 42 11.90 -12.35 -44.10
N HIS A 43 12.56 -13.51 -44.11
CA HIS A 43 13.91 -13.63 -44.67
C HIS A 43 13.94 -13.29 -46.18
N LYS A 44 13.02 -13.84 -46.98
CA LYS A 44 12.89 -13.49 -48.41
C LYS A 44 12.65 -12.00 -48.66
N LEU A 45 11.86 -11.36 -47.79
CA LEU A 45 11.57 -9.93 -47.89
C LEU A 45 12.83 -9.10 -47.62
N ILE A 46 13.59 -9.43 -46.59
CA ILE A 46 14.79 -8.67 -46.27
C ILE A 46 15.89 -8.94 -47.34
N ASP A 47 15.95 -10.16 -47.89
CA ASP A 47 16.82 -10.54 -49.01
C ASP A 47 16.54 -9.73 -50.28
N SER A 48 15.27 -9.43 -50.55
CA SER A 48 14.89 -8.63 -51.73
C SER A 48 15.41 -7.20 -51.66
N HIS A 49 15.79 -6.72 -50.48
CA HIS A 49 16.42 -5.42 -50.25
C HIS A 49 17.96 -5.49 -50.29
N GLY A 50 18.54 -6.63 -50.65
CA GLY A 50 19.98 -6.79 -50.86
C GLY A 50 20.79 -7.03 -49.58
N ILE A 51 20.13 -7.17 -48.44
CA ILE A 51 20.75 -7.56 -47.17
C ILE A 51 20.77 -9.09 -47.16
N ARG A 52 21.88 -9.76 -46.82
CA ARG A 52 21.99 -11.24 -46.89
C ARG A 52 22.75 -11.87 -45.72
N ASP A 53 23.21 -11.05 -44.80
CA ASP A 53 24.09 -11.40 -43.68
C ASP A 53 23.33 -11.57 -42.36
N TYR A 54 22.03 -11.88 -42.44
CA TYR A 54 21.18 -12.14 -41.28
C TYR A 54 20.30 -13.39 -41.44
N TYR A 55 19.98 -14.01 -40.32
CA TYR A 55 18.92 -15.01 -40.18
C TYR A 55 17.66 -14.38 -39.59
N VAL A 56 16.51 -15.02 -39.81
CA VAL A 56 15.25 -14.65 -39.16
C VAL A 56 14.77 -15.80 -38.32
N GLU A 57 14.52 -15.52 -37.04
CA GLU A 57 13.99 -16.49 -36.09
C GLU A 57 12.72 -15.96 -35.43
N ILE A 58 11.76 -16.84 -35.18
CA ILE A 58 10.59 -16.54 -34.35
C ILE A 58 10.75 -17.25 -33.02
N ARG A 59 10.58 -16.51 -31.93
CA ARG A 59 10.51 -17.09 -30.59
C ARG A 59 9.22 -16.68 -29.90
N GLU A 60 8.72 -17.56 -29.05
CA GLU A 60 7.75 -17.16 -28.06
C GLU A 60 8.44 -16.28 -27.00
N SER A 61 8.02 -15.03 -26.90
CA SER A 61 8.52 -14.08 -25.93
C SER A 61 7.54 -12.93 -25.75
N ARG A 62 7.50 -12.36 -24.54
CA ARG A 62 6.73 -11.16 -24.22
C ARG A 62 7.67 -10.12 -23.64
N VAL A 63 7.57 -8.87 -24.12
CA VAL A 63 8.33 -7.77 -23.54
C VAL A 63 7.86 -7.54 -22.11
N MET A 64 8.68 -7.97 -21.15
CA MET A 64 8.48 -7.65 -19.75
C MET A 64 9.24 -6.38 -19.42
N ARG A 65 8.51 -5.32 -19.08
CA ARG A 65 9.13 -4.16 -18.42
C ARG A 65 9.62 -4.67 -17.06
N GLN A 66 10.91 -4.53 -16.74
CA GLN A 66 11.49 -4.93 -15.45
C GLN A 66 11.05 -4.01 -14.28
N ALA A 67 9.78 -3.63 -14.24
CA ALA A 67 9.15 -3.14 -13.03
C ALA A 67 8.63 -4.39 -12.30
N GLY A 68 8.78 -4.48 -10.96
CA GLY A 68 8.13 -5.56 -10.20
C GLY A 68 6.61 -5.61 -10.44
N ASN A 69 5.86 -6.40 -9.69
CA ASN A 69 4.42 -6.54 -9.90
C ASN A 69 3.66 -5.20 -9.79
N ARG A 70 2.65 -5.02 -10.65
CA ARG A 70 1.64 -3.98 -10.46
C ARG A 70 0.88 -4.23 -9.17
N PHE A 71 0.33 -3.18 -8.55
CA PHE A 71 -0.61 -3.38 -7.44
C PHE A 71 -1.87 -4.07 -7.92
N PHE A 72 -2.48 -4.89 -7.06
CA PHE A 72 -3.78 -5.51 -7.32
C PHE A 72 -4.90 -4.48 -7.36
N ASP A 73 -5.97 -4.84 -8.05
CA ASP A 73 -7.18 -4.03 -8.13
C ASP A 73 -7.97 -4.18 -6.82
N PRO A 74 -8.47 -3.09 -6.21
CA PRO A 74 -9.35 -3.22 -5.05
C PRO A 74 -10.60 -4.02 -5.41
N VAL A 75 -10.86 -5.09 -4.65
CA VAL A 75 -12.03 -5.95 -4.86
C VAL A 75 -13.23 -5.48 -4.01
N PRO A 76 -14.47 -5.85 -4.40
CA PRO A 76 -15.65 -5.57 -3.59
C PRO A 76 -15.57 -6.21 -2.20
N PHE A 77 -16.22 -5.62 -1.20
CA PHE A 77 -16.29 -6.15 0.17
C PHE A 77 -16.79 -7.61 0.26
N SER A 78 -17.67 -8.02 -0.67
CA SER A 78 -18.21 -9.38 -0.75
C SER A 78 -17.23 -10.41 -1.31
N ASP A 79 -16.10 -9.96 -1.87
CA ASP A 79 -15.07 -10.88 -2.37
C ASP A 79 -14.44 -11.62 -1.18
N PRO A 80 -14.34 -12.96 -1.24
CA PRO A 80 -13.71 -13.74 -0.17
C PRO A 80 -12.27 -13.31 0.13
N THR A 81 -11.57 -12.81 -0.89
CA THR A 81 -10.15 -12.41 -0.81
C THR A 81 -9.94 -10.95 -0.40
N PHE A 82 -11.01 -10.20 -0.11
CA PHE A 82 -10.95 -8.77 0.20
C PHE A 82 -9.89 -8.38 1.24
N THR A 83 -9.78 -9.12 2.34
CA THR A 83 -8.81 -8.85 3.41
C THR A 83 -7.39 -9.25 2.98
N ALA A 84 -7.28 -10.43 2.37
CA ALA A 84 -6.01 -11.02 1.93
C ALA A 84 -5.30 -10.18 0.85
N GLN A 85 -6.05 -9.52 -0.03
CA GLN A 85 -5.50 -8.69 -1.10
C GLN A 85 -5.04 -7.31 -0.64
N ASP A 86 -5.64 -6.73 0.41
CA ASP A 86 -5.43 -5.33 0.80
C ASP A 86 -3.95 -4.90 0.86
N PRO A 87 -3.02 -5.68 1.45
CA PRO A 87 -1.59 -5.30 1.53
C PRO A 87 -0.87 -5.24 0.17
N TYR A 88 -1.49 -5.75 -0.89
CA TYR A 88 -0.97 -5.80 -2.26
C TYR A 88 -1.69 -4.82 -3.20
N THR A 89 -2.60 -4.00 -2.67
CA THR A 89 -3.29 -2.94 -3.41
C THR A 89 -2.60 -1.59 -3.22
N ALA A 90 -2.99 -0.60 -4.02
CA ALA A 90 -2.50 0.77 -3.91
C ALA A 90 -3.26 1.62 -2.86
N THR A 91 -4.10 1.03 -2.01
CA THR A 91 -4.79 1.76 -0.92
C THR A 91 -3.77 2.23 0.12
N LEU A 92 -4.10 3.27 0.89
CA LEU A 92 -3.20 3.80 1.92
C LEU A 92 -3.05 2.81 3.08
N GLY A 93 -1.86 2.79 3.67
CA GLY A 93 -1.49 1.79 4.69
C GLY A 93 -0.56 0.68 4.17
N ILE A 94 0.09 0.89 3.01
CA ILE A 94 0.98 -0.08 2.38
C ILE A 94 2.16 -0.38 3.31
N PRO A 95 2.39 -1.64 3.73
CA PRO A 95 3.61 -1.99 4.44
C PRO A 95 4.82 -1.80 3.51
N ILE A 96 5.86 -1.12 3.96
CA ILE A 96 7.04 -0.81 3.12
C ILE A 96 8.35 -1.03 3.88
N SER A 97 9.43 -1.21 3.11
CA SER A 97 10.82 -1.19 3.60
C SER A 97 11.80 -0.88 2.46
N ILE A 98 13.04 -0.55 2.80
CA ILE A 98 14.11 -0.50 1.79
C ILE A 98 14.56 -1.91 1.42
N LYS A 99 14.85 -2.14 0.14
CA LYS A 99 15.25 -3.44 -0.41
C LYS A 99 16.47 -4.04 0.28
N ASP A 100 17.47 -3.21 0.58
CA ASP A 100 18.71 -3.63 1.23
C ASP A 100 18.59 -3.78 2.75
N ARG A 101 17.53 -3.19 3.34
CA ARG A 101 17.22 -3.26 4.77
C ARG A 101 15.77 -3.73 4.97
N PRO A 102 15.37 -4.90 4.45
CA PRO A 102 13.96 -5.29 4.39
C PRO A 102 13.36 -5.69 5.74
N TRP A 103 14.14 -5.66 6.82
CA TRP A 103 13.71 -5.84 8.21
C TRP A 103 13.31 -4.52 8.89
N ALA A 104 13.70 -3.37 8.34
CA ALA A 104 13.24 -2.05 8.79
C ALA A 104 11.91 -1.76 8.10
N GLU A 105 10.81 -2.04 8.81
CA GLU A 105 9.46 -1.98 8.25
C GLU A 105 8.67 -0.81 8.82
N GLY A 106 7.84 -0.23 7.97
CA GLY A 106 6.87 0.79 8.34
C GLY A 106 5.74 0.84 7.33
N THR A 107 5.07 1.99 7.25
CA THR A 107 3.87 2.19 6.47
C THR A 107 4.03 3.34 5.47
N GLY A 108 3.58 3.14 4.24
CA GLY A 108 3.36 4.18 3.25
C GLY A 108 2.17 5.06 3.63
N GLY A 109 2.40 6.36 3.68
CA GLY A 109 1.44 7.34 4.16
C GLY A 109 0.39 7.70 3.12
N PHE A 110 0.67 8.72 2.32
CA PHE A 110 -0.25 9.26 1.31
C PHE A 110 0.49 9.59 0.02
N TYR A 111 -0.23 9.61 -1.09
CA TYR A 111 0.28 9.99 -2.39
C TYR A 111 0.23 11.49 -2.62
N LEU A 112 1.20 12.01 -3.38
CA LEU A 112 1.20 13.38 -3.87
C LEU A 112 1.73 13.45 -5.31
N SER A 113 1.38 14.54 -5.98
CA SER A 113 2.09 15.00 -7.17
C SER A 113 3.03 16.14 -6.78
N ALA A 114 4.18 16.25 -7.45
CA ALA A 114 5.05 17.41 -7.36
C ALA A 114 4.45 18.67 -8.05
N GLY A 115 3.46 18.47 -8.93
CA GLY A 115 2.81 19.52 -9.71
C GLY A 115 3.70 20.10 -10.82
N GLY A 116 3.24 21.19 -11.42
CA GLY A 116 3.94 21.81 -12.56
C GLY A 116 3.99 20.88 -13.77
N ASN A 117 5.20 20.61 -14.28
CA ASN A 117 5.41 19.72 -15.43
C ASN A 117 5.71 18.27 -15.03
N ASP A 118 5.83 17.98 -13.74
CA ASP A 118 6.10 16.62 -13.25
C ASP A 118 4.82 15.79 -13.22
N LYS A 119 4.83 14.66 -13.93
CA LYS A 119 3.69 13.73 -14.03
C LYS A 119 3.85 12.49 -13.14
N ASN A 120 4.88 12.44 -12.30
CA ASN A 120 5.13 11.30 -11.44
C ASN A 120 4.19 11.33 -10.23
N ILE A 121 3.89 10.14 -9.72
CA ILE A 121 3.20 9.96 -8.45
C ILE A 121 4.25 9.63 -7.41
N TYR A 122 4.17 10.32 -6.27
CA TYR A 122 5.05 10.10 -5.13
C TYR A 122 4.24 9.57 -3.95
N LEU A 123 4.90 8.84 -3.06
CA LEU A 123 4.37 8.37 -1.78
C LEU A 123 5.20 8.97 -0.65
N VAL A 124 4.50 9.53 0.34
CA VAL A 124 5.09 10.09 1.56
C VAL A 124 5.13 9.03 2.64
N THR A 125 6.22 8.98 3.40
CA THR A 125 6.34 8.16 4.62
C THR A 125 7.26 8.87 5.63
N ALA A 126 7.48 8.27 6.80
CA ALA A 126 8.45 8.75 7.77
C ALA A 126 9.87 8.40 7.33
N ARG A 127 10.84 9.30 7.55
CA ARG A 127 12.23 9.08 7.17
C ARG A 127 12.81 7.85 7.86
N HIS A 128 12.59 7.72 9.17
CA HIS A 128 13.20 6.63 9.94
C HIS A 128 12.74 5.23 9.48
N VAL A 129 11.64 5.13 8.73
CA VAL A 129 11.16 3.87 8.13
C VAL A 129 12.10 3.40 7.01
N VAL A 130 12.58 4.33 6.19
CA VAL A 130 13.42 4.02 5.02
C VAL A 130 14.91 4.28 5.25
N LEU A 131 15.23 5.21 6.15
CA LEU A 131 16.59 5.57 6.57
C LEU A 131 16.67 5.59 8.10
N PRO A 132 16.70 4.42 8.76
CA PRO A 132 16.87 4.33 10.21
C PRO A 132 18.10 5.09 10.68
N VAL A 133 17.92 5.93 11.71
CA VAL A 133 18.98 6.84 12.20
C VAL A 133 20.21 6.07 12.67
N ASP A 134 20.03 4.93 13.33
CA ASP A 134 21.12 4.11 13.85
C ASP A 134 22.00 3.50 12.74
N ASN A 135 21.46 3.36 11.53
CA ASN A 135 22.12 2.75 10.39
C ASN A 135 22.66 3.80 9.39
N ASP A 136 21.85 4.80 9.07
CA ASP A 136 22.11 5.74 7.97
C ASP A 136 22.48 7.15 8.49
N GLY A 137 22.41 7.37 9.80
CA GLY A 137 22.59 8.67 10.43
C GLY A 137 21.48 9.66 10.07
N ASN A 138 21.70 10.93 10.40
CA ASN A 138 20.74 12.02 10.17
C ASN A 138 21.15 12.99 9.06
N LYS A 139 21.58 12.46 7.91
CA LYS A 139 21.95 13.29 6.78
C LYS A 139 20.78 13.43 5.80
N GLU A 140 20.74 14.54 5.09
CA GLU A 140 19.82 14.71 3.98
C GLU A 140 20.12 13.66 2.92
N TYR A 141 19.08 12.99 2.44
CA TYR A 141 19.12 12.17 1.24
C TYR A 141 18.45 12.93 0.11
N TYR A 142 19.17 13.08 -1.01
CA TYR A 142 18.62 13.63 -2.24
C TYR A 142 19.18 12.86 -3.43
N HIS A 143 18.30 12.22 -4.21
CA HIS A 143 18.68 11.49 -5.41
C HIS A 143 18.88 12.48 -6.57
N GLN A 144 20.13 12.94 -6.75
CA GLN A 144 20.50 14.01 -7.68
C GLN A 144 21.18 13.52 -8.97
N ASN A 145 21.82 12.34 -8.95
CA ASN A 145 22.66 11.83 -10.04
C ASN A 145 22.37 10.33 -10.31
N GLU A 146 22.23 9.97 -11.58
CA GLU A 146 22.05 8.57 -12.02
C GLU A 146 23.22 7.63 -11.67
N SER A 147 24.38 8.20 -11.31
CA SER A 147 25.58 7.44 -10.91
C SER A 147 25.57 6.96 -9.46
N LYS A 148 24.65 7.45 -8.62
CA LYS A 148 24.48 6.91 -7.26
C LYS A 148 23.54 5.70 -7.29
N PRO A 149 23.84 4.63 -6.51
CA PRO A 149 22.90 3.53 -6.32
C PRO A 149 21.55 4.04 -5.85
N ARG A 150 20.48 3.47 -6.42
CA ARG A 150 19.10 3.82 -6.06
C ARG A 150 18.72 3.10 -4.78
N GLU A 151 18.16 3.83 -3.82
CA GLU A 151 17.50 3.23 -2.66
C GLU A 151 16.11 2.75 -3.10
N GLU A 152 16.02 1.49 -3.52
CA GLU A 152 14.78 0.84 -3.95
C GLU A 152 13.87 0.52 -2.76
N VAL A 153 12.57 0.79 -2.91
CA VAL A 153 11.56 0.54 -1.87
C VAL A 153 10.69 -0.65 -2.25
N LEU A 154 10.50 -1.55 -1.29
CA LEU A 154 9.66 -2.74 -1.40
C LEU A 154 8.27 -2.51 -0.82
N VAL A 155 7.26 -3.12 -1.47
CA VAL A 155 5.99 -3.43 -0.84
C VAL A 155 6.17 -4.67 0.01
N LEU A 156 5.75 -4.61 1.26
CA LEU A 156 5.96 -5.61 2.31
C LEU A 156 7.46 -5.84 2.54
N GLY A 157 7.95 -5.63 3.77
CA GLY A 157 9.28 -6.12 4.12
C GLY A 157 9.32 -7.63 4.26
N THR A 158 10.38 -8.16 4.86
CA THR A 158 10.53 -9.61 5.04
C THR A 158 9.49 -10.17 6.01
N SER A 159 9.32 -9.51 7.16
CA SER A 159 8.42 -9.95 8.21
C SER A 159 6.97 -9.68 7.83
N ALA A 160 6.68 -8.50 7.28
CA ALA A 160 5.35 -8.15 6.80
C ALA A 160 4.87 -9.12 5.71
N PHE A 161 5.71 -9.49 4.74
CA PHE A 161 5.33 -10.45 3.70
C PHE A 161 4.98 -11.82 4.29
N ASN A 162 5.86 -12.36 5.14
CA ASN A 162 5.64 -13.68 5.76
C ASN A 162 4.38 -13.69 6.64
N ASN A 163 4.15 -12.62 7.41
CA ASN A 163 2.97 -12.49 8.26
C ASN A 163 1.68 -12.40 7.45
N LYS A 164 1.66 -11.63 6.36
CA LYS A 164 0.48 -11.54 5.48
C LYS A 164 0.24 -12.85 4.73
N LEU A 165 1.29 -13.54 4.31
CA LEU A 165 1.17 -14.86 3.69
C LEU A 165 0.58 -15.90 4.65
N ALA A 166 1.05 -15.91 5.91
CA ALA A 166 0.52 -16.77 6.96
C ALA A 166 -0.94 -16.42 7.34
N ALA A 167 -1.32 -15.14 7.25
CA ALA A 167 -2.71 -14.72 7.45
C ALA A 167 -3.64 -15.32 6.38
N ILE A 168 -3.20 -15.42 5.12
CA ILE A 168 -3.96 -16.10 4.07
C ILE A 168 -4.10 -17.60 4.37
N ASP A 169 -3.01 -18.24 4.82
CA ASP A 169 -3.07 -19.66 5.24
C ASP A 169 -4.04 -19.87 6.42
N TYR A 170 -4.15 -18.89 7.32
CA TYR A 170 -5.13 -18.89 8.41
C TYR A 170 -6.57 -18.74 7.89
N GLU A 171 -6.82 -17.83 6.94
CA GLU A 171 -8.13 -17.66 6.32
C GLU A 171 -8.57 -18.91 5.54
N ILE A 172 -7.64 -19.59 4.84
CA ILE A 172 -7.89 -20.88 4.17
C ILE A 172 -8.40 -21.93 5.15
N ARG A 173 -7.71 -22.10 6.30
CA ARG A 173 -8.17 -23.04 7.34
C ARG A 173 -9.53 -22.66 7.90
N GLY A 174 -9.81 -21.35 8.04
CA GLY A 174 -11.12 -20.87 8.44
C GLY A 174 -12.24 -21.31 7.49
N GLN A 175 -12.00 -21.28 6.17
CA GLN A 175 -12.96 -21.80 5.19
C GLN A 175 -13.10 -23.33 5.27
N GLU A 176 -12.01 -24.07 5.51
CA GLU A 176 -12.05 -25.53 5.69
C GLU A 176 -12.88 -25.93 6.93
N CYS A 177 -12.77 -25.17 8.03
CA CYS A 177 -13.62 -25.33 9.20
C CYS A 177 -15.10 -25.03 8.87
N ALA A 178 -15.39 -23.90 8.21
CA ALA A 178 -16.75 -23.53 7.84
C ALA A 178 -17.43 -24.58 6.92
N ILE A 179 -16.68 -25.20 6.00
CA ILE A 179 -17.18 -26.32 5.18
C ILE A 179 -17.54 -27.52 6.04
N THR A 180 -16.74 -27.81 7.07
CA THR A 180 -17.00 -28.93 7.99
C THR A 180 -18.28 -28.65 8.80
N ASP A 181 -18.36 -27.47 9.41
CA ASP A 181 -19.51 -27.05 10.23
C ASP A 181 -20.81 -27.05 9.40
N ALA A 182 -20.76 -26.56 8.16
CA ALA A 182 -21.92 -26.55 7.28
C ALA A 182 -22.39 -27.96 6.87
N LYS A 183 -21.46 -28.89 6.63
CA LYS A 183 -21.79 -30.30 6.35
C LYS A 183 -22.42 -30.99 7.56
N GLU A 184 -21.86 -30.77 8.76
CA GLU A 184 -22.44 -31.28 10.01
C GLU A 184 -23.85 -30.70 10.25
N GLY A 185 -24.05 -29.41 9.96
CA GLY A 185 -25.36 -28.75 9.99
C GLY A 185 -26.39 -29.45 9.09
N ILE A 186 -26.04 -29.69 7.82
CA ILE A 186 -26.86 -30.42 6.85
C ILE A 186 -27.22 -31.83 7.34
N GLU A 187 -26.25 -32.57 7.87
CA GLU A 187 -26.45 -33.93 8.38
C GLU A 187 -27.38 -33.95 9.61
N SER A 188 -27.26 -32.96 10.49
CA SER A 188 -28.01 -32.91 11.75
C SER A 188 -29.53 -32.78 11.59
N VAL A 189 -29.97 -32.21 10.46
CA VAL A 189 -31.39 -31.99 10.13
C VAL A 189 -31.90 -32.97 9.06
N GLN A 190 -31.08 -33.94 8.67
CA GLN A 190 -31.44 -34.89 7.62
C GLN A 190 -32.66 -35.74 7.99
N GLY A 191 -33.68 -35.74 7.11
CA GLY A 191 -34.91 -36.49 7.32
C GLY A 191 -35.92 -35.82 8.28
N MET A 192 -35.66 -34.57 8.66
CA MET A 192 -36.59 -33.72 9.42
C MET A 192 -37.31 -32.75 8.47
N ASP A 193 -38.64 -32.81 8.43
CA ASP A 193 -39.46 -31.95 7.55
C ASP A 193 -40.13 -30.78 8.30
N ASP A 194 -39.74 -30.52 9.55
CA ASP A 194 -40.29 -29.40 10.29
C ASP A 194 -39.75 -28.05 9.76
N PRO A 195 -40.53 -26.95 9.84
CA PRO A 195 -40.13 -25.67 9.26
C PRO A 195 -38.80 -25.10 9.78
N LYS A 196 -38.33 -25.51 10.95
CA LYS A 196 -37.05 -25.04 11.51
C LYS A 196 -35.90 -25.79 10.84
N SER A 197 -35.99 -27.12 10.78
CA SER A 197 -35.00 -27.98 10.12
C SER A 197 -34.81 -27.65 8.63
N VAL A 198 -35.90 -27.33 7.91
CA VAL A 198 -35.82 -26.89 6.51
C VAL A 198 -35.00 -25.59 6.37
N ARG A 199 -35.22 -24.60 7.26
CA ARG A 199 -34.46 -23.34 7.22
C ARG A 199 -33.00 -23.54 7.57
N GLU A 200 -32.72 -24.37 8.56
CA GLU A 200 -31.35 -24.70 8.99
C GLU A 200 -30.58 -25.41 7.88
N TYR A 201 -31.24 -26.31 7.13
CA TYR A 201 -30.69 -26.92 5.92
C TYR A 201 -30.36 -25.86 4.85
N GLU A 202 -31.31 -24.97 4.53
CA GLU A 202 -31.12 -23.91 3.51
C GLU A 202 -29.98 -22.95 3.88
N GLU A 203 -29.85 -22.59 5.15
CA GLU A 203 -28.75 -21.75 5.65
C GLU A 203 -27.41 -22.48 5.57
N ALA A 204 -27.35 -23.74 6.00
CA ALA A 204 -26.12 -24.55 5.94
C ALA A 204 -25.67 -24.83 4.49
N GLU A 205 -26.59 -25.07 3.56
CA GLU A 205 -26.28 -25.25 2.13
C GLU A 205 -25.65 -23.98 1.54
N LYS A 206 -26.21 -22.82 1.87
CA LYS A 206 -25.68 -21.53 1.42
C LYS A 206 -24.31 -21.21 2.02
N ASP A 207 -24.11 -21.52 3.30
CA ASP A 207 -22.82 -21.34 3.97
C ASP A 207 -21.76 -22.29 3.39
N LEU A 208 -22.14 -23.52 3.04
CA LEU A 208 -21.28 -24.47 2.35
C LEU A 208 -20.82 -23.93 0.99
N GLU A 209 -21.74 -23.48 0.14
CA GLU A 209 -21.41 -22.91 -1.18
C GLU A 209 -20.48 -21.69 -1.04
N ALA A 210 -20.78 -20.80 -0.09
CA ALA A 210 -19.97 -19.62 0.17
C ALA A 210 -18.55 -19.98 0.64
N ALA A 211 -18.43 -20.98 1.52
CA ALA A 211 -17.15 -21.41 2.07
C ALA A 211 -16.28 -22.16 1.03
N GLU A 212 -16.88 -23.01 0.19
CA GLU A 212 -16.18 -23.69 -0.91
C GLU A 212 -15.62 -22.67 -1.92
N LYS A 213 -16.46 -21.72 -2.34
CA LYS A 213 -16.01 -20.62 -3.23
C LYS A 213 -14.93 -19.77 -2.59
N GLY A 214 -15.04 -19.48 -1.29
CA GLY A 214 -14.03 -18.75 -0.54
C GLY A 214 -12.70 -19.49 -0.47
N LEU A 215 -12.75 -20.81 -0.24
CA LEU A 215 -11.58 -21.67 -0.18
C LEU A 215 -10.84 -21.71 -1.52
N GLU A 216 -11.55 -21.89 -2.62
CA GLU A 216 -10.98 -21.88 -3.97
C GLU A 216 -10.29 -20.54 -4.28
N ALA A 217 -10.98 -19.43 -4.02
CA ALA A 217 -10.46 -18.09 -4.29
C ALA A 217 -9.22 -17.78 -3.45
N LEU A 218 -9.21 -18.13 -2.16
CA LEU A 218 -8.06 -17.92 -1.29
C LEU A 218 -6.87 -18.82 -1.66
N LYS A 219 -7.11 -20.09 -2.04
CA LYS A 219 -6.04 -20.98 -2.53
C LYS A 219 -5.42 -20.46 -3.83
N ALA A 220 -6.23 -19.95 -4.76
CA ALA A 220 -5.75 -19.31 -5.98
C ALA A 220 -4.90 -18.07 -5.69
N LEU A 221 -5.40 -17.15 -4.84
CA LEU A 221 -4.66 -15.96 -4.43
C LEU A 221 -3.34 -16.30 -3.73
N ARG A 222 -3.38 -17.29 -2.81
CA ARG A 222 -2.19 -17.75 -2.08
C ARG A 222 -1.12 -18.27 -3.03
N HIS A 223 -1.53 -18.99 -4.07
CA HIS A 223 -0.63 -19.48 -5.12
C HIS A 223 -0.07 -18.32 -5.97
N GLU A 224 -0.91 -17.36 -6.36
CA GLU A 224 -0.48 -16.17 -7.10
C GLU A 224 0.57 -15.36 -6.33
N ILE A 225 0.32 -15.09 -5.04
CA ILE A 225 1.26 -14.35 -4.17
C ILE A 225 2.57 -15.13 -4.00
N ALA A 226 2.50 -16.44 -3.75
CA ALA A 226 3.70 -17.25 -3.62
C ALA A 226 4.54 -17.27 -4.91
N THR A 227 3.89 -17.30 -6.06
CA THR A 227 4.55 -17.40 -7.37
C THR A 227 5.14 -16.07 -7.79
N HIS A 228 4.38 -14.98 -7.64
CA HIS A 228 4.74 -13.70 -8.24
C HIS A 228 5.33 -12.71 -7.25
N TRP A 229 5.02 -12.79 -5.96
CA TRP A 229 5.40 -11.78 -4.97
C TRP A 229 6.48 -12.23 -3.97
N MET A 230 6.82 -13.52 -3.93
CA MET A 230 7.80 -14.06 -2.97
C MET A 230 9.19 -13.42 -3.15
N ALA A 231 9.65 -13.27 -4.39
CA ALA A 231 10.93 -12.63 -4.69
C ALA A 231 10.91 -11.14 -4.37
N LYS A 232 11.95 -10.63 -3.68
CA LYS A 232 12.05 -9.22 -3.26
C LYS A 232 12.04 -8.28 -4.46
N GLU A 233 12.67 -8.67 -5.56
CA GLU A 233 12.79 -7.91 -6.80
C GLU A 233 11.41 -7.67 -7.44
N LYS A 234 10.48 -8.60 -7.25
CA LYS A 234 9.10 -8.48 -7.73
C LYS A 234 8.25 -7.54 -6.86
N ARG A 235 8.72 -7.22 -5.66
CA ARG A 235 8.05 -6.32 -4.71
C ARG A 235 8.56 -4.88 -4.75
N VAL A 236 9.62 -4.59 -5.50
CA VAL A 236 10.12 -3.22 -5.70
C VAL A 236 9.04 -2.40 -6.41
N PHE A 237 8.57 -1.32 -5.80
CA PHE A 237 7.51 -0.46 -6.36
C PHE A 237 7.90 1.00 -6.57
N GLY A 238 9.00 1.45 -5.97
CA GLY A 238 9.45 2.82 -6.09
C GLY A 238 10.90 2.99 -5.66
N GLU A 239 11.36 4.24 -5.75
CA GLU A 239 12.71 4.64 -5.38
C GLU A 239 12.65 5.86 -4.44
N LEU A 240 13.49 5.87 -3.41
CA LEU A 240 13.60 7.03 -2.53
C LEU A 240 14.18 8.21 -3.33
N THR A 241 13.47 9.34 -3.32
CA THR A 241 13.85 10.56 -4.05
C THR A 241 14.44 11.61 -3.13
N TRP A 242 13.80 11.85 -2.00
CA TRP A 242 14.20 12.89 -1.04
C TRP A 242 13.82 12.51 0.38
N ALA A 243 14.72 12.77 1.32
CA ALA A 243 14.42 12.72 2.76
C ALA A 243 15.30 13.75 3.49
N PRO A 244 14.73 14.85 4.01
CA PRO A 244 15.49 15.81 4.82
C PRO A 244 16.01 15.15 6.11
N PRO A 245 16.99 15.75 6.81
CA PRO A 245 17.32 15.35 8.17
C PRO A 245 16.10 15.43 9.08
N ILE A 246 16.02 14.55 10.07
CA ILE A 246 15.07 14.68 11.17
C ILE A 246 15.39 15.97 11.91
N THR A 247 14.42 16.87 11.99
CA THR A 247 14.54 18.10 12.78
C THR A 247 13.46 18.14 13.86
N LEU A 248 13.88 18.51 15.07
CA LEU A 248 13.03 18.62 16.25
C LEU A 248 12.86 20.10 16.59
N SER A 249 11.64 20.51 16.92
CA SER A 249 11.36 21.92 17.25
C SER A 249 10.18 22.03 18.20
N THR A 250 10.29 22.97 19.14
CA THR A 250 9.20 23.37 20.05
C THR A 250 8.57 24.70 19.67
N GLU A 251 9.05 25.34 18.59
CA GLU A 251 8.56 26.64 18.14
C GLU A 251 7.07 26.55 17.73
N PRO A 252 6.29 27.62 17.94
CA PRO A 252 4.89 27.66 17.52
C PRO A 252 4.73 27.38 16.02
N GLY A 253 3.87 26.40 15.68
CA GLY A 253 3.61 25.99 14.30
C GLY A 253 4.71 25.10 13.68
N GLN A 254 5.76 24.77 14.43
CA GLN A 254 6.76 23.78 14.06
C GLN A 254 6.47 22.44 14.76
N TYR A 255 6.90 21.35 14.11
CA TYR A 255 6.72 19.99 14.59
C TYR A 255 7.98 19.17 14.26
N THR A 256 8.04 17.93 14.75
CA THR A 256 9.02 16.96 14.25
C THR A 256 8.88 16.80 12.73
N LEU A 257 9.95 17.13 12.00
CA LEU A 257 10.06 16.82 10.58
C LEU A 257 10.75 15.47 10.45
N ASP A 258 9.98 14.44 10.15
CA ASP A 258 10.46 13.08 9.91
C ASP A 258 9.76 12.57 8.66
N LEU A 259 10.38 12.85 7.51
CA LEU A 259 9.72 12.81 6.20
C LEU A 259 10.62 12.15 5.16
N ALA A 260 10.03 11.30 4.34
CA ALA A 260 10.67 10.75 3.14
C ALA A 260 9.67 10.68 1.98
N ILE A 261 10.18 10.91 0.77
CA ILE A 261 9.42 10.94 -0.48
C ILE A 261 9.93 9.87 -1.42
N ILE A 262 9.04 8.98 -1.81
CA ILE A 262 9.30 7.84 -2.69
C ILE A 262 8.64 8.11 -4.03
N LYS A 263 9.38 8.03 -5.13
CA LYS A 263 8.81 8.08 -6.47
C LYS A 263 8.30 6.70 -6.85
N ILE A 264 7.04 6.60 -7.28
CA ILE A 264 6.45 5.34 -7.72
C ILE A 264 6.95 5.00 -9.12
N ASN A 265 7.39 3.76 -9.31
CA ASN A 265 7.87 3.28 -10.61
C ASN A 265 6.75 3.23 -11.64
N ALA A 266 7.09 3.51 -12.90
CA ALA A 266 6.14 3.44 -14.00
C ALA A 266 5.54 2.03 -14.14
N GLY A 267 4.24 1.94 -14.44
CA GLY A 267 3.52 0.67 -14.61
C GLY A 267 3.09 -0.01 -13.30
N LYS A 268 3.35 0.60 -12.14
CA LYS A 268 2.85 0.11 -10.84
C LYS A 268 1.41 0.48 -10.58
N LEU A 269 1.03 1.66 -11.05
CA LEU A 269 -0.30 2.24 -10.92
C LEU A 269 -0.93 2.37 -12.31
N ASP A 270 -2.21 2.06 -12.38
CA ASP A 270 -3.07 2.18 -13.56
C ASP A 270 -4.50 2.57 -13.14
N ALA A 271 -5.38 2.76 -14.13
CA ALA A 271 -6.75 3.22 -13.89
C ALA A 271 -7.62 2.23 -13.07
N ASN A 272 -7.23 0.96 -12.99
CA ASN A 272 -7.99 -0.06 -12.28
C ASN A 272 -7.59 -0.13 -10.80
N ASN A 273 -6.27 -0.10 -10.53
CA ASN A 273 -5.75 -0.25 -9.17
C ASN A 273 -5.61 1.08 -8.41
N TYR A 274 -5.43 2.21 -9.09
CA TYR A 274 -5.18 3.49 -8.43
C TYR A 274 -6.48 4.27 -8.21
N ARG A 275 -6.86 4.44 -6.94
CA ARG A 275 -8.07 5.18 -6.54
C ARG A 275 -7.74 6.49 -5.82
N GLY A 276 -6.56 7.06 -6.07
CA GLY A 276 -6.08 8.24 -5.35
C GLY A 276 -5.70 7.92 -3.90
N ASN A 277 -5.68 8.95 -3.06
CA ASN A 277 -5.54 8.80 -1.62
C ASN A 277 -6.79 8.15 -1.03
N THR A 278 -6.83 6.82 -0.98
CA THR A 278 -7.97 6.06 -0.49
C THR A 278 -7.55 5.08 0.61
N ILE A 279 -8.17 5.20 1.78
CA ILE A 279 -7.99 4.26 2.90
C ILE A 279 -8.98 3.10 2.75
N ASN A 280 -8.50 1.87 2.84
CA ASN A 280 -9.36 0.71 3.07
C ASN A 280 -9.58 0.52 4.58
N ILE A 281 -10.82 0.62 5.05
CA ILE A 281 -11.16 0.48 6.47
C ILE A 281 -11.33 -0.99 6.91
N GLY A 282 -11.17 -1.95 5.98
CA GLY A 282 -11.09 -3.37 6.26
C GLY A 282 -12.37 -4.01 6.83
N LYS A 283 -12.19 -5.20 7.43
CA LYS A 283 -13.24 -5.96 8.12
C LYS A 283 -13.15 -5.91 9.65
N LYS A 284 -12.15 -5.20 10.20
CA LYS A 284 -11.85 -5.18 11.64
C LYS A 284 -13.01 -4.64 12.49
N TYR A 285 -13.76 -3.68 11.95
CA TYR A 285 -14.95 -3.13 12.59
C TYR A 285 -16.19 -3.40 11.73
N THR A 286 -17.28 -3.75 12.39
CA THR A 286 -18.61 -3.65 11.80
C THR A 286 -18.94 -2.19 11.49
N ARG A 287 -19.99 -1.96 10.68
CA ARG A 287 -20.50 -0.61 10.42
C ARG A 287 -20.85 0.10 11.73
N GLN A 288 -21.47 -0.61 12.66
CA GLN A 288 -21.93 -0.05 13.93
C GLN A 288 -20.74 0.36 14.80
N GLU A 289 -19.79 -0.56 15.05
CA GLU A 289 -18.62 -0.27 15.89
C GLU A 289 -17.77 0.89 15.34
N PHE A 290 -17.57 0.93 14.02
CA PHE A 290 -16.83 2.04 13.39
C PHE A 290 -17.56 3.36 13.60
N MET A 291 -18.88 3.38 13.35
CA MET A 291 -19.68 4.59 13.49
C MET A 291 -19.79 5.02 14.96
N ASP A 292 -19.82 4.10 15.91
CA ASP A 292 -19.81 4.42 17.34
C ASP A 292 -18.50 5.10 17.76
N LYS A 293 -17.37 4.75 17.14
CA LYS A 293 -16.07 5.40 17.32
C LYS A 293 -15.94 6.75 16.59
N VAL A 294 -16.75 7.00 15.56
CA VAL A 294 -16.76 8.28 14.83
C VAL A 294 -17.76 9.27 15.42
N TYR A 295 -18.96 8.81 15.75
CA TYR A 295 -20.05 9.58 16.33
C TYR A 295 -20.02 9.45 17.86
N LEU A 296 -19.06 10.15 18.46
CA LEU A 296 -18.89 10.12 19.91
C LEU A 296 -20.02 10.87 20.65
N HIS A 297 -20.61 11.89 20.03
CA HIS A 297 -21.72 12.68 20.58
C HIS A 297 -22.87 12.81 19.58
N LEU A 298 -24.12 12.75 20.05
CA LEU A 298 -25.34 12.78 19.22
C LEU A 298 -25.54 14.09 18.45
N THR A 299 -25.04 15.21 18.98
CA THR A 299 -25.13 16.53 18.34
C THR A 299 -23.89 16.90 17.52
N SER A 300 -22.93 15.98 17.38
CA SER A 300 -21.71 16.24 16.63
C SER A 300 -22.03 16.46 15.14
N PRO A 301 -21.52 17.53 14.51
CA PRO A 301 -21.92 17.94 13.15
C PRO A 301 -21.27 17.11 12.03
N THR A 302 -20.74 15.91 12.31
CA THR A 302 -20.02 15.13 11.29
C THR A 302 -20.97 14.48 10.28
N SER A 303 -20.62 14.61 9.00
CA SER A 303 -21.34 14.01 7.88
C SER A 303 -20.71 12.69 7.41
N PHE A 304 -19.83 12.07 8.20
CA PHE A 304 -19.12 10.85 7.79
C PHE A 304 -20.09 9.73 7.43
N LYS A 305 -20.03 9.27 6.18
CA LYS A 305 -20.84 8.15 5.71
C LYS A 305 -19.96 6.92 5.60
N PHE A 306 -20.26 5.92 6.42
CA PHE A 306 -19.57 4.63 6.32
C PHE A 306 -19.80 4.00 4.92
N PRO A 307 -18.75 3.82 4.10
CA PRO A 307 -18.88 3.37 2.72
C PRO A 307 -19.15 1.86 2.66
N ARG A 308 -20.10 1.43 1.81
CA ARG A 308 -20.37 0.00 1.59
C ARG A 308 -19.13 -0.73 1.04
N SER A 309 -18.34 -0.06 0.20
CA SER A 309 -17.09 -0.57 -0.37
C SER A 309 -15.96 -0.72 0.64
N ARG A 310 -16.09 -0.16 1.86
CA ARG A 310 -14.98 0.01 2.82
C ARG A 310 -13.83 0.91 2.35
N LEU A 311 -13.99 1.59 1.22
CA LEU A 311 -12.99 2.51 0.69
C LEU A 311 -13.38 3.95 1.01
N VAL A 312 -12.52 4.67 1.74
CA VAL A 312 -12.69 6.08 2.10
C VAL A 312 -11.68 6.90 1.31
N LYS A 313 -12.17 7.62 0.30
CA LYS A 313 -11.35 8.54 -0.49
C LYS A 313 -11.10 9.82 0.30
N LEU A 314 -9.86 10.30 0.27
CA LEU A 314 -9.41 11.53 0.89
C LEU A 314 -9.23 12.58 -0.21
N GLU A 315 -9.86 13.75 -0.05
CA GLU A 315 -9.93 14.75 -1.13
C GLU A 315 -9.20 16.07 -0.81
N ASP A 316 -8.95 16.33 0.49
CA ASP A 316 -8.40 17.60 0.97
C ASP A 316 -7.42 17.43 2.13
N GLN A 317 -6.88 18.56 2.61
CA GLN A 317 -6.05 18.68 3.81
C GLN A 317 -6.90 19.09 5.00
N VAL A 318 -6.59 18.59 6.19
CA VAL A 318 -7.10 19.16 7.44
C VAL A 318 -6.58 20.59 7.57
N PRO A 319 -7.45 21.61 7.65
CA PRO A 319 -7.00 22.99 7.80
C PRO A 319 -6.25 23.18 9.13
N GLU A 320 -5.23 24.02 9.14
CA GLU A 320 -4.48 24.34 10.36
C GLU A 320 -5.39 24.90 11.46
N SER A 321 -6.40 25.68 11.10
CA SER A 321 -7.42 26.19 12.04
C SER A 321 -8.19 25.07 12.73
N THR A 322 -8.36 23.91 12.09
CA THR A 322 -9.06 22.74 12.64
C THR A 322 -8.21 22.02 13.68
N LEU A 323 -6.88 22.16 13.67
CA LEU A 323 -6.01 21.62 14.72
C LEU A 323 -6.19 22.35 16.05
N VAL A 324 -6.64 23.61 16.00
CA VAL A 324 -6.87 24.45 17.19
C VAL A 324 -8.36 24.47 17.55
N LYS A 325 -9.23 24.69 16.57
CA LYS A 325 -10.68 24.74 16.73
C LYS A 325 -11.30 23.42 16.25
N LEU A 326 -11.43 22.49 17.19
CA LEU A 326 -11.90 21.15 16.92
C LEU A 326 -13.41 21.17 16.55
N PRO A 327 -13.82 20.51 15.46
CA PRO A 327 -15.15 20.68 14.87
C PRO A 327 -16.20 19.68 15.40
N MET A 328 -15.78 18.66 16.14
CA MET A 328 -16.65 17.60 16.67
C MET A 328 -16.72 17.68 18.19
N LEU A 329 -17.62 16.89 18.78
CA LEU A 329 -17.75 16.75 20.23
C LEU A 329 -17.51 15.29 20.63
N ASP A 330 -16.83 15.07 21.76
CA ASP A 330 -16.64 13.75 22.35
C ASP A 330 -17.81 13.33 23.25
N ALA A 331 -17.70 12.18 23.91
CA ALA A 331 -18.76 11.63 24.76
C ALA A 331 -19.19 12.56 25.92
N ASN A 332 -18.31 13.47 26.35
CA ASN A 332 -18.59 14.45 27.40
C ASN A 332 -19.12 15.78 26.86
N GLY A 333 -19.22 15.93 25.54
CA GLY A 333 -19.56 17.19 24.89
C GLY A 333 -18.38 18.15 24.74
N ASP A 334 -17.14 17.68 24.98
CA ASP A 334 -15.94 18.51 24.80
C ASP A 334 -15.51 18.53 23.32
N PRO A 335 -14.97 19.65 22.81
CA PRO A 335 -14.46 19.73 21.45
C PRO A 335 -13.39 18.65 21.18
N CYS A 336 -13.54 17.89 20.09
CA CYS A 336 -12.58 16.89 19.65
C CYS A 336 -12.46 16.85 18.12
N LEU A 337 -11.40 16.23 17.62
CA LEU A 337 -11.27 15.86 16.20
C LEU A 337 -11.06 14.36 16.11
N VAL A 338 -12.05 13.64 15.59
CA VAL A 338 -11.90 12.20 15.36
C VAL A 338 -11.06 11.98 14.12
N VAL A 339 -10.05 11.13 14.27
CA VAL A 339 -9.13 10.72 13.22
C VAL A 339 -9.06 9.21 13.11
N PHE A 340 -8.74 8.70 11.93
CA PHE A 340 -8.52 7.30 11.67
C PHE A 340 -7.35 7.09 10.73
N LYS A 341 -6.79 5.89 10.72
CA LYS A 341 -5.74 5.46 9.80
C LYS A 341 -5.92 4.00 9.42
N ASN A 342 -5.23 3.56 8.38
CA ASN A 342 -4.92 2.15 8.14
C ASN A 342 -3.40 2.01 8.20
N GLY A 343 -2.90 1.26 9.19
CA GLY A 343 -1.46 1.03 9.40
C GLY A 343 -1.05 -0.40 9.08
N ALA A 344 0.20 -0.61 8.70
CA ALA A 344 0.71 -1.93 8.33
C ALA A 344 0.52 -3.00 9.42
N MET A 345 0.60 -2.59 10.69
CA MET A 345 0.57 -3.49 11.84
C MET A 345 -0.80 -3.56 12.51
N THR A 346 -1.43 -2.42 12.79
CA THR A 346 -2.74 -2.42 13.49
C THR A 346 -3.94 -2.50 12.56
N GLY A 347 -3.73 -2.38 11.24
CA GLY A 347 -4.80 -2.17 10.27
C GLY A 347 -5.53 -0.87 10.57
N THR A 348 -6.86 -0.90 10.43
CA THR A 348 -7.69 0.27 10.70
C THR A 348 -7.80 0.55 12.19
N THR A 349 -7.58 1.80 12.59
CA THR A 349 -7.78 2.29 13.97
C THR A 349 -8.38 3.69 13.95
N ILE A 350 -9.14 4.02 14.99
CA ILE A 350 -9.83 5.30 15.16
C ILE A 350 -9.44 5.87 16.53
N GLY A 351 -9.16 7.17 16.57
CA GLY A 351 -8.69 7.90 17.73
C GLY A 351 -9.22 9.33 17.75
N ARG A 352 -8.85 10.05 18.81
CA ARG A 352 -9.14 11.47 19.01
C ARG A 352 -7.84 12.24 18.99
N ALA A 353 -7.74 13.18 18.07
CA ALA A 353 -6.67 14.14 18.04
C ALA A 353 -7.00 15.31 18.98
N ASN A 354 -6.05 15.69 19.83
CA ASN A 354 -6.22 16.80 20.76
C ASN A 354 -5.79 18.13 20.13
N ASN A 355 -6.35 19.23 20.64
CA ASN A 355 -5.96 20.60 20.29
C ASN A 355 -4.74 21.10 21.06
N VAL A 356 -4.36 20.39 22.14
CA VAL A 356 -3.15 20.69 22.91
C VAL A 356 -2.00 19.90 22.31
N SER A 357 -0.90 20.59 22.01
CA SER A 357 0.32 19.93 21.55
C SER A 357 0.97 19.10 22.66
N SER A 358 1.50 17.94 22.30
CA SER A 358 2.41 17.19 23.17
C SER A 358 3.85 17.63 22.93
N TYR A 359 4.70 17.37 23.92
CA TYR A 359 6.14 17.62 23.81
C TYR A 359 6.88 16.33 24.11
N THR A 360 7.71 15.90 23.18
CA THR A 360 8.56 14.72 23.31
C THR A 360 9.98 15.14 23.66
N ARG A 361 10.71 14.24 24.33
CA ARG A 361 12.10 14.41 24.70
C ARG A 361 12.87 13.25 24.08
N ASN A 362 13.69 13.55 23.08
CA ASN A 362 14.43 12.55 22.34
C ASN A 362 15.91 12.73 22.58
N TYR A 363 16.60 11.59 22.76
CA TYR A 363 18.05 11.58 22.79
C TYR A 363 18.54 11.28 21.38
N PHE A 364 19.08 12.30 20.71
CA PHE A 364 19.48 12.23 19.32
C PHE A 364 20.94 12.64 19.18
N ALA A 365 21.77 11.79 18.57
CA ALA A 365 23.21 12.04 18.38
C ALA A 365 23.95 12.43 19.67
N GLY A 366 23.60 11.81 20.81
CA GLY A 366 24.24 12.09 22.11
C GLY A 366 23.77 13.40 22.77
N GLN A 367 22.76 14.06 22.20
CA GLN A 367 22.21 15.31 22.72
C GLN A 367 20.72 15.21 22.99
N TYR A 368 20.31 16.01 23.95
CA TYR A 368 18.92 16.14 24.36
C TYR A 368 18.21 17.16 23.49
N HIS A 369 17.09 16.75 22.91
CA HIS A 369 16.24 17.62 22.11
C HIS A 369 14.77 17.44 22.48
N GLU A 370 14.03 18.55 22.45
CA GLU A 370 12.59 18.56 22.64
C GLU A 370 11.89 18.82 21.31
N SER A 371 10.71 18.25 21.13
CA SER A 371 9.91 18.50 19.94
C SER A 371 8.43 18.60 20.26
N ARG A 372 7.73 19.42 19.49
CA ARG A 372 6.29 19.57 19.53
C ARG A 372 5.64 18.53 18.61
N GLU A 373 4.61 17.87 19.10
CA GLU A 373 3.87 16.84 18.39
C GLU A 373 2.37 17.13 18.39
N TRP A 374 1.65 16.64 17.38
CA TRP A 374 0.20 16.57 17.41
C TRP A 374 -0.26 15.22 17.96
N PRO A 375 -0.83 15.17 19.19
CA PRO A 375 -1.11 13.91 19.84
C PRO A 375 -2.50 13.36 19.48
N VAL A 376 -2.54 12.05 19.30
CA VAL A 376 -3.74 11.25 19.08
C VAL A 376 -3.82 10.17 20.15
N ILE A 377 -4.97 10.07 20.80
CA ILE A 377 -5.27 9.01 21.76
C ILE A 377 -6.37 8.10 21.22
N PRO A 378 -6.44 6.82 21.64
CA PRO A 378 -7.56 5.97 21.27
C PRO A 378 -8.90 6.55 21.77
N THR A 379 -9.99 6.19 21.08
CA THR A 379 -11.33 6.45 21.60
C THR A 379 -11.56 5.58 22.85
N ASP A 380 -12.34 6.09 23.78
CA ASP A 380 -12.81 5.39 24.98
C ASP A 380 -13.69 4.16 24.69
N LYS A 381 -14.39 4.16 23.55
CA LYS A 381 -15.18 3.01 23.09
C LYS A 381 -14.30 1.93 22.48
N TYR A 382 -14.49 0.68 22.89
CA TYR A 382 -13.77 -0.53 22.44
C TYR A 382 -12.26 -0.44 22.62
N LEU A 383 -11.72 -1.24 23.55
CA LEU A 383 -10.31 -1.28 23.93
C LEU A 383 -9.39 -1.47 22.71
N GLY A 384 -8.24 -0.78 22.73
CA GLY A 384 -7.17 -0.94 21.75
C GLY A 384 -6.39 0.35 21.52
N ALA A 385 -5.09 0.22 21.27
CA ALA A 385 -4.24 1.35 20.94
C ALA A 385 -4.56 1.91 19.54
N PHE A 386 -4.30 3.21 19.36
CA PHE A 386 -4.41 3.82 18.04
C PHE A 386 -3.28 3.36 17.11
N SER A 387 -2.07 3.12 17.64
CA SER A 387 -0.95 2.61 16.87
C SER A 387 -0.04 1.68 17.66
N THR A 388 0.80 0.95 16.93
CA THR A 388 1.92 0.17 17.46
C THR A 388 3.17 0.39 16.60
N LYS A 389 4.33 -0.10 17.08
CA LYS A 389 5.56 -0.14 16.29
C LYS A 389 5.32 -0.78 14.91
N GLY A 390 5.74 -0.09 13.85
CA GLY A 390 5.53 -0.49 12.45
C GLY A 390 4.40 0.25 11.74
N ASP A 391 3.54 0.97 12.47
CA ASP A 391 2.56 1.88 11.86
C ASP A 391 3.18 3.24 11.44
N SER A 392 4.44 3.50 11.78
CA SER A 392 5.14 4.74 11.38
C SER A 392 5.05 4.99 9.88
N GLY A 393 4.77 6.24 9.52
CA GLY A 393 4.51 6.69 8.16
C GLY A 393 3.05 6.60 7.73
N SER A 394 2.16 5.93 8.48
CA SER A 394 0.72 5.84 8.14
C SER A 394 0.07 7.22 7.96
N CYS A 395 -0.75 7.36 6.93
CA CYS A 395 -1.60 8.55 6.78
C CYS A 395 -2.69 8.54 7.84
N VAL A 396 -2.77 9.62 8.61
CA VAL A 396 -3.86 9.91 9.54
C VAL A 396 -4.85 10.81 8.82
N ALA A 397 -6.11 10.39 8.73
CA ALA A 397 -7.20 11.13 8.11
C ALA A 397 -8.24 11.53 9.16
N ASP A 398 -8.95 12.63 8.94
CA ASP A 398 -10.06 13.01 9.81
C ASP A 398 -11.40 12.40 9.36
N ALA A 399 -12.39 12.46 10.25
CA ALA A 399 -13.76 12.03 9.95
C ALA A 399 -14.48 12.85 8.85
N TYR A 400 -13.81 13.78 8.18
CA TYR A 400 -14.34 14.51 7.02
C TYR A 400 -13.70 14.04 5.71
N GLY A 401 -12.84 13.02 5.74
CA GLY A 401 -12.17 12.51 4.53
C GLY A 401 -11.02 13.41 4.10
N ARG A 402 -10.30 14.02 5.04
CA ARG A 402 -9.16 14.89 4.76
C ARG A 402 -7.89 14.31 5.35
N VAL A 403 -6.77 14.47 4.65
CA VAL A 403 -5.45 14.07 5.14
C VAL A 403 -5.07 14.99 6.29
N GLY A 404 -4.81 14.43 7.46
CA GLY A 404 -4.38 15.15 8.66
C GLY A 404 -2.87 15.20 8.82
N GLY A 405 -2.14 14.18 8.37
CA GLY A 405 -0.69 14.11 8.51
C GLY A 405 -0.15 12.69 8.41
N ILE A 406 1.10 12.49 8.84
CA ILE A 406 1.72 11.16 8.96
C ILE A 406 2.07 10.85 10.41
N LEU A 407 1.86 9.61 10.80
CA LEU A 407 2.29 9.07 12.09
C LEU A 407 3.81 8.96 12.12
N THR A 408 4.47 9.49 13.16
CA THR A 408 5.94 9.41 13.28
C THR A 408 6.38 8.56 14.46
N SER A 409 5.70 8.68 15.61
CA SER A 409 6.10 8.00 16.84
C SER A 409 4.93 7.82 17.79
N GLY A 410 5.18 7.18 18.93
CA GLY A 410 4.19 7.02 19.99
C GLY A 410 4.86 6.78 21.34
N SER A 411 4.09 6.90 22.41
CA SER A 411 4.50 6.67 23.79
C SER A 411 3.59 5.64 24.44
N GLY A 412 4.16 4.69 25.18
CA GLY A 412 3.42 3.68 25.93
C GLY A 412 4.36 2.74 26.69
N ALA A 413 3.81 1.96 27.62
CA ALA A 413 4.59 0.99 28.41
C ALA A 413 4.96 -0.30 27.63
N THR A 414 4.34 -0.50 26.47
CA THR A 414 4.54 -1.65 25.58
C THR A 414 4.74 -1.15 24.14
N ASP A 415 4.83 -2.06 23.17
CA ASP A 415 4.86 -1.67 21.75
C ASP A 415 3.59 -0.94 21.30
N SER A 416 2.47 -1.14 22.00
CA SER A 416 1.23 -0.38 21.81
C SER A 416 1.36 1.03 22.40
N SER A 417 0.98 2.04 21.63
CA SER A 417 1.06 3.44 22.05
C SER A 417 -0.21 3.91 22.76
N ASP A 418 -0.05 4.41 23.99
CA ASP A 418 -1.08 5.13 24.74
C ASP A 418 -1.38 6.49 24.08
N VAL A 419 -0.32 7.15 23.60
CA VAL A 419 -0.39 8.39 22.83
C VAL A 419 0.40 8.23 21.54
N THR A 420 -0.20 8.54 20.42
CA THR A 420 0.43 8.55 19.09
C THR A 420 0.76 9.97 18.68
N TYR A 421 1.91 10.18 18.05
CA TYR A 421 2.37 11.48 17.58
C TYR A 421 2.34 11.55 16.06
N VAL A 422 1.78 12.64 15.55
CA VAL A 422 1.53 12.89 14.13
C VAL A 422 2.18 14.20 13.74
N THR A 423 2.83 14.23 12.58
CA THR A 423 3.27 15.47 11.94
C THR A 423 2.13 16.00 11.06
N PRO A 424 1.57 17.20 11.33
CA PRO A 424 0.42 17.70 10.58
C PRO A 424 0.70 17.97 9.11
N ILE A 425 -0.31 17.77 8.27
CA ILE A 425 -0.21 17.95 6.82
C ILE A 425 0.13 19.39 6.43
N SER A 426 -0.36 20.39 7.16
CA SER A 426 -0.08 21.80 6.89
C SER A 426 1.41 22.10 6.99
N PHE A 427 2.09 21.51 7.97
CA PHE A 427 3.53 21.63 8.14
C PHE A 427 4.28 20.87 7.05
N ILE A 428 3.88 19.63 6.73
CA ILE A 428 4.49 18.83 5.66
C ILE A 428 4.42 19.57 4.31
N MET A 429 3.25 20.11 3.95
CA MET A 429 3.06 20.81 2.69
C MET A 429 3.86 22.11 2.61
N LYS A 430 3.97 22.86 3.71
CA LYS A 430 4.85 24.04 3.80
C LYS A 430 6.29 23.67 3.51
N VAL A 431 6.81 22.62 4.16
CA VAL A 431 8.17 22.11 3.94
C VAL A 431 8.38 21.68 2.49
N LEU A 432 7.41 20.98 1.88
CA LEU A 432 7.48 20.58 0.48
C LEU A 432 7.49 21.77 -0.47
N HIS A 433 6.66 22.77 -0.23
CA HIS A 433 6.55 23.98 -1.06
C HIS A 433 7.81 24.85 -1.02
N ASP A 434 8.59 24.76 0.05
CA ASP A 434 9.89 25.43 0.18
C ASP A 434 11.01 24.71 -0.62
N THR A 435 10.74 23.53 -1.19
CA THR A 435 11.71 22.80 -2.03
C THR A 435 11.54 23.13 -3.51
N ARG A 436 12.61 22.96 -4.29
CA ARG A 436 12.56 23.18 -5.75
C ARG A 436 11.64 22.19 -6.47
N LEU A 437 11.67 20.91 -6.10
CA LEU A 437 10.93 19.85 -6.79
C LEU A 437 9.45 19.85 -6.43
N PHE A 438 9.12 20.09 -5.16
CA PHE A 438 7.76 19.97 -4.64
C PHE A 438 7.07 21.33 -4.42
N LYS A 439 7.59 22.41 -5.02
CA LYS A 439 7.03 23.77 -4.92
C LYS A 439 5.54 23.85 -5.23
N HIS A 440 5.05 23.01 -6.14
CA HIS A 440 3.66 22.98 -6.59
C HIS A 440 2.92 21.72 -6.11
N ALA A 441 3.41 21.06 -5.07
CA ALA A 441 2.89 19.77 -4.65
C ALA A 441 1.43 19.85 -4.18
N HIS A 442 0.66 18.81 -4.49
CA HIS A 442 -0.73 18.65 -4.07
C HIS A 442 -1.11 17.18 -3.88
N LEU A 443 -2.19 16.94 -3.12
CA LEU A 443 -2.65 15.61 -2.73
C LEU A 443 -3.50 14.88 -3.77
N ASN A 444 -3.66 15.46 -4.96
CA ASN A 444 -4.54 14.95 -6.01
C ASN A 444 -3.73 14.56 -7.26
N PRO A 445 -2.77 13.62 -7.16
CA PRO A 445 -2.02 13.17 -8.33
C PRO A 445 -2.95 12.50 -9.35
N ALA A 446 -2.69 12.76 -10.62
CA ALA A 446 -3.37 12.12 -11.74
C ALA A 446 -2.43 11.08 -12.37
N LEU A 447 -3.00 10.00 -12.89
CA LEU A 447 -2.27 9.11 -13.78
C LEU A 447 -1.94 9.84 -15.08
N ALA A 448 -0.75 9.57 -15.63
CA ALA A 448 -0.21 10.24 -16.80
C ALA A 448 -0.87 9.83 -18.12
#